data_AF-A0A2S9Y7R4-F1
#
_entry.id   AF-A0A2S9Y7R4-F1
#
_cell.length_a   1.000
_cell.length_b   1.000
_cell.length_c   1.000
_cell.angle_alpha   90.00
_cell.angle_beta   90.00
_cell.angle_gamma   90.00
#
_symmetry.space_group_name_H-M   'P 1'
#
loop_
_entity.id
_entity.type
_entity.pdbx_description
1 polymer ?
#
loop_
_entity_poly.entity_id
_entity_poly.type
_entity_poly.pdbx_seq_one_letter_code
_entity_poly.pdbx_strand_id
1 'polypeptide(L)'
;MKHIIWSSTFLIACLLGACSSEKDVTCDVTWKAQDDSELGRGEIVYEGLDDVDAGLEMCKEDEMDHEDRPTDSVSFACSCST
;
A
#
# COMPACT_ATOMS: atom_id res chain seq x y z
N MET A 1 10.05 1.68 38.79
CA MET A 1 11.19 0.75 38.93
C MET A 1 11.96 0.79 37.62
N LYS A 2 13.29 0.90 37.69
CA LYS A 2 14.22 1.07 36.57
C LYS A 2 14.44 -0.27 35.87
N HIS A 3 14.44 -0.27 34.54
CA HIS A 3 15.22 -1.23 33.77
C HIS A 3 16.09 -0.48 32.78
N ILE A 4 17.38 -0.41 33.13
CA ILE A 4 18.48 0.01 32.27
C ILE A 4 19.03 -1.28 31.68
N ILE A 5 19.03 -1.41 30.35
CA ILE A 5 19.78 -2.46 29.66
C ILE A 5 20.86 -1.72 28.87
N TRP A 6 22.09 -1.79 29.37
CA TRP A 6 23.29 -1.30 28.68
C TRP A 6 24.34 -2.40 28.72
N SER A 7 24.49 -3.09 27.59
CA SER A 7 25.60 -3.96 27.19
C SER A 7 25.16 -4.62 25.89
N SER A 8 25.95 -4.83 24.88
CA SER A 8 27.33 -4.49 24.56
C SER A 8 27.45 -4.98 23.12
N THR A 9 28.04 -4.16 22.27
CA THR A 9 28.78 -4.51 21.06
C THR A 9 28.67 -5.98 20.62
N PHE A 10 27.67 -6.30 19.80
CA PHE A 10 27.72 -7.47 18.94
C PHE A 10 27.62 -7.01 17.48
N LEU A 11 28.77 -7.11 16.82
CA LEU A 11 28.95 -6.97 15.38
C LEU A 11 27.92 -7.82 14.62
N ILE A 12 27.05 -7.21 13.81
CA ILE A 12 26.58 -7.81 12.56
C ILE A 12 26.46 -6.70 11.51
N ALA A 13 27.09 -6.96 10.37
CA ALA A 13 27.25 -6.12 9.20
C ALA A 13 25.99 -5.37 8.73
N CYS A 14 26.00 -4.03 8.83
CA CYS A 14 25.39 -3.17 7.80
C CYS A 14 26.42 -2.92 6.69
N LEU A 15 26.96 -4.01 6.12
CA LEU A 15 27.94 -4.02 5.02
C LEU A 15 27.37 -4.76 3.79
N LEU A 16 26.05 -4.83 3.69
CA LEU A 16 25.30 -5.29 2.53
C LEU A 16 24.18 -4.27 2.31
N GLY A 17 24.20 -3.60 1.15
CA GLY A 17 23.25 -2.55 0.76
C GLY A 17 21.83 -3.07 0.57
N ALA A 18 21.16 -3.35 1.67
CA ALA A 18 19.74 -3.69 1.72
C ALA A 18 19.14 -3.12 3.02
N CYS A 19 19.19 -1.80 3.19
CA CYS A 19 18.03 -1.16 3.79
C CYS A 19 16.94 -1.29 2.73
N SER A 20 16.15 -2.36 2.80
CA SER A 20 14.87 -2.40 2.11
C SER A 20 14.13 -1.17 2.60
N SER A 21 13.97 -0.18 1.73
CA SER A 21 13.26 1.04 2.05
C SER A 21 11.78 0.73 1.91
N GLU A 22 11.32 -0.30 2.62
CA GLU A 22 9.93 -0.70 2.78
C GLU A 22 9.17 0.55 3.20
N LYS A 23 8.24 1.00 2.36
CA LYS A 23 7.35 2.13 2.64
C LYS A 23 5.93 1.63 2.68
N ASP A 24 5.13 2.29 3.50
CA ASP A 24 3.69 2.15 3.43
C ASP A 24 3.21 2.84 2.16
N VAL A 25 2.44 2.13 1.33
CA VAL A 25 1.87 2.66 0.10
C VAL A 25 0.36 2.70 0.26
N THR A 26 -0.21 3.90 0.16
CA THR A 26 -1.65 4.12 0.18
C THR A 26 -2.15 4.33 -1.24
N CYS A 27 -3.15 3.57 -1.64
CA CYS A 27 -3.79 3.60 -2.94
C CYS A 27 -5.25 4.04 -2.84
N ASP A 28 -5.58 5.17 -3.46
CA ASP A 28 -6.96 5.56 -3.72
C ASP A 28 -7.50 4.76 -4.91
N VAL A 29 -8.66 4.14 -4.73
CA VAL A 29 -9.43 3.55 -5.84
C VAL A 29 -10.68 4.35 -6.07
N THR A 30 -10.95 4.70 -7.32
CA THR A 30 -12.19 5.37 -7.74
C THR A 30 -12.94 4.49 -8.72
N TRP A 31 -14.16 4.07 -8.36
CA TRP A 31 -15.02 3.27 -9.24
C TRP A 31 -15.91 4.15 -10.09
N LYS A 32 -16.10 3.75 -11.34
CA LYS A 32 -16.86 4.50 -12.33
C LYS A 32 -17.94 3.68 -13.00
N ALA A 33 -19.02 4.37 -13.33
CA ALA A 33 -20.11 3.90 -14.17
C ALA A 33 -19.68 3.85 -15.65
N GLN A 34 -20.58 3.35 -16.51
CA GLN A 34 -20.35 3.26 -17.95
C GLN A 34 -20.21 4.63 -18.64
N ASP A 35 -20.80 5.67 -18.06
CA ASP A 35 -20.70 7.05 -18.51
C ASP A 35 -19.54 7.84 -17.86
N ASP A 36 -18.56 7.13 -17.28
CA ASP A 36 -17.40 7.70 -16.57
C ASP A 36 -17.73 8.48 -15.28
N SER A 37 -18.99 8.52 -14.86
CA SER A 37 -19.40 9.10 -13.57
C SER A 37 -18.80 8.31 -12.39
N GLU A 38 -18.29 9.03 -11.39
CA GLU A 38 -17.80 8.42 -10.14
C GLU A 38 -18.98 7.86 -9.34
N LEU A 39 -18.88 6.57 -9.00
CA LEU A 39 -19.87 5.86 -8.18
C LEU A 39 -19.43 5.74 -6.73
N GLY A 40 -18.12 5.74 -6.49
CA GLY A 40 -17.56 5.64 -5.16
C GLY A 40 -16.03 5.73 -5.17
N ARG A 41 -15.48 5.89 -3.98
CA ARG A 41 -14.05 5.92 -3.73
C ARG A 41 -13.72 5.06 -2.50
N GLY A 42 -12.60 4.35 -2.57
CA GLY A 42 -12.04 3.56 -1.48
C GLY A 42 -10.55 3.83 -1.32
N GLU A 43 -9.98 3.29 -0.24
CA GLU A 43 -8.56 3.41 0.07
C GLU A 43 -8.03 2.02 0.47
N ILE A 44 -6.88 1.64 -0.09
CA ILE A 44 -6.17 0.42 0.24
C ILE A 44 -4.77 0.80 0.73
N VAL A 45 -4.38 0.29 1.90
CA VAL A 45 -3.07 0.55 2.49
C VAL A 45 -2.24 -0.72 2.47
N TYR A 46 -1.07 -0.65 1.84
CA TYR A 46 -0.10 -1.72 1.75
C TYR A 46 1.12 -1.41 2.62
N GLU A 47 1.31 -2.17 3.69
CA GLU A 47 2.46 -2.03 4.57
C GLU A 47 3.68 -2.76 3.98
N GLY A 48 4.83 -2.08 3.99
CA GLY A 48 6.11 -2.69 3.64
C GLY A 48 6.30 -3.04 2.16
N LEU A 49 5.79 -2.20 1.25
CA LEU A 49 6.08 -2.34 -0.18
C LEU A 49 7.41 -1.68 -0.55
N ASP A 50 8.06 -2.23 -1.58
CA ASP A 50 9.32 -1.71 -2.12
C ASP A 50 9.12 -0.34 -2.80
N ASP A 51 8.01 -0.15 -3.52
CA ASP A 51 7.65 1.09 -4.21
C ASP A 51 6.15 1.24 -4.51
N VAL A 52 5.79 2.42 -5.04
CA VAL A 52 4.41 2.78 -5.45
C VAL A 52 3.92 1.95 -6.63
N ASP A 53 4.81 1.51 -7.51
CA ASP A 53 4.44 0.75 -8.72
C ASP A 53 3.93 -0.64 -8.34
N ALA A 54 4.56 -1.29 -7.36
CA ALA A 54 4.06 -2.52 -6.75
C ALA A 54 2.64 -2.31 -6.16
N GLY A 55 2.42 -1.19 -5.46
CA GLY A 55 1.10 -0.85 -4.93
C GLY A 55 0.05 -0.63 -6.02
N LEU A 56 0.42 -0.04 -7.16
CA LEU A 56 -0.48 0.15 -8.31
C LEU A 56 -0.85 -1.17 -9.00
N GLU A 57 0.06 -2.14 -9.03
CA GLU A 57 -0.24 -3.48 -9.55
C GLU A 57 -1.19 -4.21 -8.61
N MET A 58 -0.92 -4.20 -7.31
CA MET A 58 -1.78 -4.83 -6.30
C MET A 58 -3.17 -4.19 -6.23
N CYS A 59 -3.26 -2.86 -6.32
CA CYS A 59 -4.55 -2.16 -6.29
C CYS A 59 -5.50 -2.61 -7.42
N LYS A 60 -4.98 -2.97 -8.59
CA LYS A 60 -5.81 -3.47 -9.70
C LYS A 60 -6.40 -4.86 -9.43
N GLU A 61 -5.73 -5.65 -8.61
CA GLU A 61 -6.20 -6.97 -8.22
C GLU A 61 -7.19 -6.86 -7.07
N ASP A 62 -6.85 -6.07 -6.05
CA ASP A 62 -7.66 -5.94 -4.83
C ASP A 62 -8.92 -5.07 -5.00
N GLU A 63 -8.93 -4.12 -5.93
CA GLU A 63 -10.11 -3.29 -6.15
C GLU A 63 -11.34 -4.11 -6.54
N MET A 64 -11.14 -5.20 -7.27
CA MET A 64 -12.24 -6.01 -7.77
C MET A 64 -13.03 -6.66 -6.63
N ASP A 65 -12.33 -7.02 -5.55
CA ASP A 65 -12.85 -7.69 -4.36
C ASP A 65 -13.06 -6.74 -3.17
N HIS A 66 -12.86 -5.43 -3.37
CA HIS A 66 -13.01 -4.42 -2.33
C HIS A 66 -14.46 -4.38 -1.82
N GLU A 67 -14.64 -4.39 -0.49
CA GLU A 67 -15.96 -4.49 0.13
C GLU A 67 -16.91 -3.36 -0.26
N ASP A 68 -16.37 -2.14 -0.40
CA ASP A 68 -17.12 -0.95 -0.76
C ASP A 68 -17.37 -0.80 -2.27
N ARG A 69 -16.96 -1.77 -3.10
CA ARG A 69 -17.10 -1.67 -4.56
C ARG A 69 -18.58 -1.58 -4.95
N PRO A 70 -19.02 -0.50 -5.64
CA PRO A 70 -20.38 -0.40 -6.14
C PRO A 70 -20.68 -1.50 -7.18
N THR A 71 -21.85 -2.13 -7.09
CA THR A 71 -22.24 -3.25 -7.98
C THR A 71 -22.39 -2.84 -9.45
N ASP A 72 -22.67 -1.56 -9.69
CA ASP A 72 -22.83 -0.93 -11.01
C ASP A 72 -21.51 -0.36 -11.58
N SER A 73 -20.39 -0.54 -10.86
CA SER A 73 -19.07 -0.19 -11.37
C SER A 73 -18.68 -1.07 -12.56
N VAL A 74 -18.25 -0.43 -13.65
CA VAL A 74 -17.76 -1.11 -14.86
C VAL A 74 -16.29 -0.84 -15.13
N SER A 75 -15.72 0.17 -14.49
CA SER A 75 -14.30 0.51 -14.55
C SER A 75 -13.85 1.14 -13.24
N PHE A 76 -12.53 1.26 -13.07
CA PHE A 76 -11.91 1.85 -11.89
C PHE A 76 -10.63 2.61 -12.27
N ALA A 77 -10.15 3.44 -11.35
CA ALA A 77 -8.84 4.06 -11.41
C ALA A 77 -8.13 3.94 -10.06
N CYS A 78 -6.90 3.43 -10.06
CA CYS A 78 -6.03 3.38 -8.90
C CYS A 78 -4.98 4.51 -8.94
N SER A 79 -4.73 5.16 -7.81
CA SER A 79 -3.68 6.15 -7.63
C SER A 79 -2.98 5.92 -6.30
N CYS A 80 -1.70 5.59 -6.33
CA CYS A 80 -0.94 5.22 -5.14
C CYS A 80 0.13 6.26 -4.77
N SER A 81 0.47 6.32 -3.48
CA SER A 81 1.49 7.21 -2.91
C SER A 81 2.11 6.61 -1.65
N THR A 82 3.31 7.08 -1.27
CA THR A 82 4.02 6.72 -0.03
C THR A 82 4.05 7.86 0.96
#